data_AF-A0A261DC19-F1
#
_entry.id   AF-A0A261DC19-F1
#
_cell.length_a   1.000
_cell.length_b   1.000
_cell.length_c   1.000
_cell.angle_alpha   90.00
_cell.angle_beta   90.00
_cell.angle_gamma   90.00
#
_symmetry.space_group_name_H-M   'P 1'
#
loop_
_entity.id
_entity.type
_entity.pdbx_description
1 polymer ?
#
loop_
_entity_poly.entity_id
_entity_poly.type
_entity_poly.pdbx_seq_one_letter_code
_entity_poly.pdbx_strand_id
1 'polypeptide(L)'
;MPGGHIKYQEPIHTALSRELREEIGLINFELGNFVGMIENIWDYNGKAVHEHCIIFKVISKDLSINREVKLKEEHLKFHWIKFNELINLNFLPDGLHNLLSRYEEDGLSHFKSLINQ
;
A
#
# COMPACT_ATOMS: atom_id res chain seq x y z
N MET A 1 -0.65 -4.02 2.76
CA MET A 1 -0.88 -2.61 3.15
C MET A 1 -2.36 -2.34 2.95
N PRO A 2 -2.99 -1.44 3.72
CA PRO A 2 -4.36 -1.04 3.39
C PRO A 2 -4.44 -0.46 1.98
N GLY A 3 -5.44 -0.89 1.21
CA GLY A 3 -5.61 -0.51 -0.18
C GLY A 3 -6.32 -1.59 -1.00
N GLY A 4 -6.76 -1.20 -2.18
CA GLY A 4 -7.55 -2.06 -3.03
C GLY A 4 -7.78 -1.47 -4.41
N HIS A 5 -8.72 -2.07 -5.14
CA HIS A 5 -9.00 -1.70 -6.51
C HIS A 5 -9.65 -0.31 -6.57
N ILE A 6 -9.08 0.56 -7.42
CA ILE A 6 -9.74 1.80 -7.81
C ILE A 6 -10.94 1.43 -8.68
N LYS A 7 -12.13 1.90 -8.30
CA LYS A 7 -13.36 1.64 -9.07
C LYS A 7 -13.41 2.52 -10.31
N TYR A 8 -14.17 2.09 -11.33
CA TYR A 8 -14.41 2.92 -12.51
C TYR A 8 -15.05 4.26 -12.09
N GLN A 9 -14.51 5.37 -12.60
CA GLN A 9 -14.87 6.74 -12.21
C GLN A 9 -14.56 7.13 -10.75
N GLU A 10 -13.72 6.36 -10.04
CA GLU A 10 -13.26 6.70 -8.70
C GLU A 10 -11.87 7.38 -8.76
N PRO A 11 -11.73 8.62 -8.26
CA PRO A 11 -10.41 9.22 -8.10
C PRO A 11 -9.55 8.44 -7.12
N ILE A 12 -8.25 8.36 -7.36
CA ILE A 12 -7.33 7.54 -6.56
C ILE A 12 -7.30 7.90 -5.07
N HIS A 13 -7.37 9.19 -4.72
CA HIS A 13 -7.41 9.63 -3.33
C HIS A 13 -8.73 9.23 -2.65
N THR A 14 -9.83 9.16 -3.40
CA THR A 14 -11.13 8.69 -2.94
C THR A 14 -11.09 7.19 -2.69
N ALA A 15 -10.49 6.42 -3.60
CA ALA A 15 -10.26 4.99 -3.42
C ALA A 15 -9.43 4.73 -2.16
N LEU A 16 -8.29 5.41 -1.98
CA LEU A 16 -7.47 5.27 -0.78
C LEU A 16 -8.26 5.59 0.51
N SER A 17 -9.04 6.67 0.50
CA SER A 17 -9.86 7.07 1.65
C SER A 17 -10.95 6.04 1.96
N ARG A 18 -11.55 5.43 0.93
CA ARG A 18 -12.55 4.37 1.05
C ARG A 18 -11.92 3.11 1.63
N GLU A 19 -10.83 2.62 1.06
CA GLU A 19 -10.15 1.38 1.52
C GLU A 19 -9.66 1.51 2.97
N LEU A 20 -9.05 2.65 3.33
CA LEU A 20 -8.64 2.91 4.72
C LEU A 20 -9.83 2.88 5.71
N ARG A 21 -11.00 3.33 5.28
CA ARG A 21 -12.22 3.26 6.10
C ARG A 21 -12.79 1.84 6.15
N GLU A 22 -12.85 1.17 5.01
CA GLU A 22 -13.43 -0.17 4.86
C GLU A 22 -12.60 -1.24 5.58
N GLU A 23 -11.27 -1.14 5.58
CA GLU A 23 -10.39 -2.15 6.18
C GLU A 23 -10.08 -1.90 7.65
N ILE A 24 -9.79 -0.63 8.01
CA ILE A 24 -9.25 -0.28 9.34
C ILE A 24 -10.03 0.83 10.05
N GLY A 25 -11.15 1.29 9.48
CA GLY A 25 -12.00 2.30 10.09
C GLY A 25 -11.36 3.69 10.21
N LEU A 26 -10.31 3.98 9.45
CA LEU A 26 -9.60 5.25 9.53
C LEU A 26 -10.36 6.34 8.77
N ILE A 27 -10.79 7.38 9.49
CA ILE A 27 -11.57 8.49 8.92
C ILE A 27 -10.78 9.80 8.94
N ASN A 28 -9.96 10.01 9.97
CA ASN A 28 -9.16 11.22 10.15
C ASN A 28 -7.70 10.93 9.84
N PHE A 29 -7.23 11.39 8.70
CA PHE A 29 -5.84 11.27 8.30
C PHE A 29 -5.45 12.44 7.39
N GLU A 30 -4.16 12.70 7.34
CA GLU A 30 -3.52 13.57 6.36
C GLU A 30 -2.95 12.69 5.25
N LEU A 31 -3.31 13.03 4.01
CA LEU A 31 -2.67 12.45 2.84
C LEU A 31 -1.30 13.12 2.68
N GLY A 32 -0.25 12.36 2.92
CA GLY A 32 1.12 12.80 2.71
C GLY A 32 1.55 12.63 1.24
N ASN A 33 2.86 12.59 1.05
CA ASN A 33 3.47 12.53 -0.28
C ASN A 33 3.07 11.27 -1.06
N PHE A 34 3.01 11.43 -2.38
CA PHE A 34 3.10 10.31 -3.30
C PHE A 34 4.49 9.67 -3.18
N VAL A 35 4.52 8.40 -2.80
CA VAL A 35 5.76 7.65 -2.56
C VAL A 35 6.28 7.02 -3.84
N GLY A 36 5.38 6.54 -4.68
CA GLY A 36 5.75 5.95 -5.95
C GLY A 36 4.73 4.98 -6.50
N MET A 37 5.05 4.41 -7.65
CA MET A 37 4.20 3.43 -8.32
C MET A 37 5.01 2.21 -8.70
N ILE A 38 4.39 1.04 -8.52
CA ILE A 38 4.88 -0.25 -8.97
C ILE A 38 3.92 -0.76 -10.03
N GLU A 39 4.42 -0.91 -11.24
CA GLU A 39 3.74 -1.68 -12.28
C GLU A 39 4.11 -3.16 -12.09
N ASN A 40 3.11 -4.02 -11.96
CA ASN A 40 3.27 -5.42 -11.62
C ASN A 40 2.45 -6.28 -12.59
N ILE A 41 3.12 -7.15 -13.33
CA ILE A 41 2.47 -8.09 -14.26
C ILE A 41 2.59 -9.50 -13.69
N TRP A 42 1.46 -10.18 -13.50
CA TRP A 42 1.41 -11.49 -12.85
C TRP A 42 0.22 -12.33 -13.32
N ASP A 43 0.24 -13.64 -13.09
CA ASP A 43 -0.86 -14.55 -13.44
C ASP A 43 -1.75 -14.81 -12.22
N TYR A 44 -3.06 -14.55 -12.37
CA TYR A 44 -4.08 -14.92 -11.40
C TYR A 44 -4.95 -16.05 -11.94
N ASN A 45 -4.63 -17.29 -11.58
CA ASN A 45 -5.40 -18.47 -11.97
C ASN A 45 -5.60 -18.58 -13.50
N GLY A 46 -4.54 -18.40 -14.27
CA GLY A 46 -4.54 -18.45 -15.74
C GLY A 46 -4.99 -17.17 -16.44
N LYS A 47 -5.24 -16.10 -15.68
CA LYS A 47 -5.56 -14.77 -16.21
C LYS A 47 -4.38 -13.84 -15.97
N ALA A 48 -3.78 -13.35 -17.05
CA ALA A 48 -2.80 -12.28 -16.98
C ALA A 48 -3.43 -11.02 -16.35
N VAL A 49 -2.80 -10.54 -15.28
CA VAL A 49 -3.15 -9.31 -14.57
C VAL A 49 -2.03 -8.30 -14.78
N HIS A 50 -2.42 -7.09 -15.17
CA HIS A 50 -1.55 -5.92 -15.23
C HIS A 50 -2.02 -4.96 -14.14
N GLU A 51 -1.26 -4.92 -13.05
CA GLU A 51 -1.56 -4.14 -11.86
C GLU A 51 -0.69 -2.88 -11.79
N HIS A 52 -1.31 -1.78 -11.36
CA HIS A 52 -0.64 -0.53 -11.04
C HIS A 52 -0.83 -0.25 -9.55
N CYS A 53 0.16 -0.60 -8.74
CA CYS A 53 0.16 -0.35 -7.31
C CYS A 53 0.72 1.05 -7.03
N ILE A 54 -0.13 1.96 -6.57
CA ILE A 54 0.21 3.37 -6.38
C ILE A 54 0.22 3.66 -4.88
N ILE A 55 1.34 4.15 -4.38
CA ILE A 55 1.64 4.18 -2.95
C ILE A 55 1.68 5.63 -2.47
N PHE A 56 0.95 5.89 -1.39
CA PHE A 56 0.92 7.18 -0.72
C PHE A 56 1.33 7.04 0.74
N LYS A 57 2.03 8.04 1.24
CA LYS A 57 2.25 8.20 2.68
C LYS A 57 0.95 8.68 3.32
N VAL A 58 0.55 8.05 4.41
CA VAL A 58 -0.62 8.44 5.20
C VAL A 58 -0.17 8.74 6.62
N ILE A 59 -0.61 9.86 7.16
CA ILE A 59 -0.27 10.30 8.52
C ILE A 59 -1.57 10.42 9.32
N SER A 60 -1.64 9.76 10.47
CA SER A 60 -2.77 9.92 11.38
C SER A 60 -2.32 9.75 12.82
N LYS A 61 -2.95 10.51 13.72
CA LYS A 61 -2.78 10.35 15.17
C LYS A 61 -3.43 9.08 15.69
N ASP A 62 -4.36 8.50 14.92
CA ASP A 62 -5.05 7.26 15.27
C ASP A 62 -4.24 6.01 14.92
N LEU A 63 -3.16 6.18 14.15
CA LEU A 63 -2.21 5.15 13.77
C LEU A 63 -0.97 5.24 14.66
N SER A 64 -0.79 4.28 15.57
CA SER A 64 0.37 4.18 16.44
C SER A 64 0.68 2.72 16.76
N ILE A 65 1.97 2.38 16.87
CA ILE A 65 2.42 1.02 17.23
C ILE A 65 1.87 0.54 18.57
N ASN A 66 1.55 1.47 19.48
CA ASN A 66 1.00 1.18 20.81
C ASN A 66 -0.54 1.13 20.83
N ARG A 67 -1.19 1.32 19.68
CA ARG A 67 -2.65 1.29 19.56
C ARG A 67 -3.06 0.15 18.63
N GLU A 68 -4.01 -0.64 19.08
CA GLU A 68 -4.61 -1.67 18.25
C GLU A 68 -5.41 -1.03 17.11
N VAL A 69 -5.17 -1.52 15.89
CA VAL A 69 -5.93 -1.11 14.71
C VAL A 69 -7.18 -1.96 14.63
N LYS A 70 -8.35 -1.33 14.77
CA LYS A 70 -9.63 -2.03 14.68
C LYS A 70 -9.90 -2.43 13.24
N LEU A 71 -9.71 -3.71 12.95
CA LEU A 71 -10.07 -4.30 11.67
C LEU A 71 -11.59 -4.26 11.48
N LYS A 72 -11.98 -3.96 10.25
CA LYS A 72 -13.37 -3.90 9.80
C LYS A 72 -13.74 -5.06 8.88
N GLU A 73 -12.73 -5.77 8.37
CA GLU A 73 -12.88 -6.99 7.61
C GLU A 73 -12.30 -8.18 8.39
N GLU A 74 -13.12 -9.21 8.60
CA GLU A 74 -12.78 -10.36 9.45
C GLU A 74 -11.64 -11.23 8.90
N HIS A 75 -11.41 -11.18 7.59
CA HIS A 75 -10.40 -11.99 6.91
C HIS A 75 -9.00 -11.34 6.90
N LEU A 76 -8.89 -10.09 7.36
CA LEU A 76 -7.62 -9.38 7.41
C LEU A 76 -6.92 -9.57 8.76
N LYS A 77 -5.60 -9.38 8.76
CA LYS A 77 -4.78 -9.24 9.96
C LYS A 77 -3.90 -8.01 9.80
N PHE A 78 -3.79 -7.22 10.86
CA PHE A 78 -2.96 -6.03 10.86
C PHE A 78 -1.72 -6.24 11.72
N HIS A 79 -0.57 -5.86 11.18
CA HIS A 79 0.71 -5.94 11.86
C HIS A 79 1.50 -4.65 11.66
N TRP A 80 2.03 -4.12 12.76
CA TRP A 80 3.06 -3.09 12.72
C TRP A 80 4.41 -3.77 12.47
N ILE A 81 5.02 -3.50 11.33
CA ILE A 81 6.31 -4.08 10.92
C ILE A 81 7.35 -2.96 10.88
N LYS A 82 8.54 -3.21 11.44
CA LYS A 82 9.64 -2.26 11.29
C LYS A 82 10.14 -2.28 9.86
N PHE A 83 10.54 -1.11 9.36
CA PHE A 83 10.96 -0.97 7.97
C PHE A 83 12.07 -1.97 7.57
N ASN A 84 13.08 -2.14 8.42
CA ASN A 84 14.19 -3.08 8.18
C ASN A 84 13.80 -4.57 8.26
N GLU A 85 12.63 -4.90 8.79
CA GLU A 85 12.11 -6.27 8.83
C GLU A 85 11.32 -6.61 7.56
N LEU A 86 10.90 -5.59 6.78
CA LEU A 86 10.09 -5.77 5.57
C LEU A 86 10.80 -6.64 4.51
N ILE A 87 12.13 -6.56 4.40
CA ILE A 87 12.91 -7.39 3.47
C ILE A 87 12.82 -8.89 3.77
N ASN A 88 12.52 -9.27 5.01
CA ASN A 88 12.39 -10.66 5.42
C ASN A 88 10.97 -11.20 5.22
N LEU A 89 10.03 -10.34 4.81
CA LEU A 89 8.66 -10.73 4.50
C LEU A 89 8.53 -10.98 3.00
N ASN A 90 7.76 -11.99 2.62
CA ASN A 90 7.31 -12.17 1.24
C ASN A 90 6.20 -11.15 0.93
N PHE A 91 6.56 -9.87 0.90
CA PHE A 91 5.63 -8.75 0.81
C PHE A 91 5.41 -8.33 -0.64
N LEU A 92 4.15 -8.37 -1.08
CA LEU A 92 3.75 -8.02 -2.43
C LEU A 92 3.25 -6.56 -2.53
N PRO A 93 3.34 -5.91 -3.72
CA PRO A 93 4.02 -6.44 -4.92
C PRO A 93 5.54 -6.46 -4.73
N ASP A 94 6.21 -7.29 -5.52
CA ASP A 94 7.67 -7.41 -5.48
C ASP A 94 8.33 -6.01 -5.62
N GLY A 95 9.51 -5.84 -5.04
CA GLY A 95 10.20 -4.56 -5.16
C GLY A 95 9.62 -3.37 -4.40
N LEU A 96 8.52 -3.53 -3.64
CA LEU A 96 8.03 -2.51 -2.72
C LEU A 96 9.10 -2.07 -1.73
N HIS A 97 9.82 -3.02 -1.13
CA HIS A 97 10.92 -2.72 -0.22
C HIS A 97 11.94 -1.76 -0.86
N ASN A 98 12.33 -2.02 -2.11
CA ASN A 98 13.31 -1.17 -2.81
C ASN A 98 12.73 0.22 -3.12
N LEU A 99 11.45 0.28 -3.50
CA LEU A 99 10.79 1.56 -3.76
C LEU A 99 10.75 2.41 -2.49
N LEU A 100 10.33 1.82 -1.37
CA LEU A 100 10.29 2.51 -0.08
C LEU A 100 11.69 2.88 0.41
N SER A 101 12.70 2.03 0.21
CA SER A 101 14.08 2.31 0.62
C SER A 101 14.62 3.54 -0.09
N ARG A 102 14.42 3.62 -1.42
CA ARG A 102 14.84 4.79 -2.20
C ARG A 102 14.09 6.05 -1.78
N TYR A 103 12.79 5.95 -1.54
CA TYR A 103 12.00 7.08 -1.05
C TYR A 103 12.49 7.57 0.33
N GLU A 104 12.86 6.67 1.24
CA GLU A 104 13.42 7.07 2.55
C GLU A 104 14.83 7.67 2.43
N GLU A 105 15.62 7.27 1.43
CA GLU A 105 16.96 7.80 1.16
C GLU A 105 16.93 9.22 0.59
N ASP A 106 16.06 9.50 -0.40
CA ASP A 106 16.08 10.75 -1.16
C ASP A 106 14.81 11.62 -1.03
N GLY A 107 13.73 11.09 -0.47
CA GLY A 107 12.44 11.78 -0.33
C GLY A 107 11.69 11.99 -1.65
N LEU A 108 12.14 11.37 -2.75
CA LEU A 108 11.58 11.54 -4.08
C LEU A 108 10.65 10.39 -4.46
N SER A 109 9.62 10.68 -5.24
CA SER A 109 8.74 9.64 -5.76
C SER A 109 9.46 8.77 -6.80
N HIS A 110 9.27 7.45 -6.72
CA HIS A 110 9.92 6.50 -7.64
C HIS A 110 8.89 5.69 -8.45
N PHE A 111 9.26 5.33 -9.68
CA PHE A 111 8.51 4.37 -10.50
C PHE A 111 9.34 3.08 -10.64
N LYS A 112 8.69 1.93 -10.51
CA LYS A 112 9.29 0.61 -10.75
C LYS A 112 8.37 -0.23 -11.61
N SER A 113 8.89 -0.81 -12.68
CA SER A 113 8.17 -1.81 -13.48
C SER A 113 8.73 -3.20 -13.18
N LEU A 114 7.84 -4.12 -12.84
CA LEU A 114 8.10 -5.52 -12.61
C LEU A 114 7.41 -6.32 -13.70
N ILE A 115 8.24 -6.82 -14.61
CA ILE A 115 7.81 -7.78 -15.60
C ILE A 115 8.31 -9.13 -15.08
N ASN A 116 7.45 -9.85 -14.36
CA ASN A 116 7.71 -11.24 -14.05
C ASN A 116 7.53 -12.02 -15.36
N GLN A 117 8.63 -12.30 -16.06
CA GLN A 117 8.68 -13.20 -17.22
C GLN A 117 8.79 -14.65 -16.75
#